data_AF-A0A182W5V8-F1
#
_entry.id   AF-A0A182W5V8-F1
#
_cell.length_a   1.000
_cell.length_b   1.000
_cell.length_c   1.000
_cell.angle_alpha   90.00
_cell.angle_beta   90.00
_cell.angle_gamma   90.00
#
_symmetry.space_group_name_H-M   'P 1'
#
loop_
_entity.id
_entity.type
_entity.pdbx_description
1 polymer ?
#
loop_
_entity_poly.entity_id
_entity_poly.type
_entity_poly.pdbx_seq_one_letter_code
_entity_poly.pdbx_strand_id
1 'polypeptide(L)'
;MNKLFIVVAVVAFIGAIQAEQVLQEHYYMRKSWPEAQAECALYHQVPTERLQRYLREGYPDEPEVHCLVLCVLENLRAWENGTLHENVLANYFVPATEDCDNAKRTERCLVHLPQECNGEPCLQAYRAFQCYYQNYGTLTNCPEYVPSYYGEDVQECYDLFDMLEVSDETRRKLAGGCFPSGPESQCFFYAYMVRFGAWSNDEPLLHNLYTQTNEDAFKKDNAETQACLATLNKQACNKSKCEHVTDVFLQCFGHTQLMAHLRAVFKDCGSTYEKH
;
A
#
# COMPACT_ATOMS: atom_id res chain seq x y z
N MET A 1 10.92 0.33 -75.84
CA MET A 1 10.78 1.63 -75.15
C MET A 1 9.53 1.60 -74.29
N ASN A 2 9.61 2.16 -73.08
CA ASN A 2 8.61 2.21 -71.98
C ASN A 2 8.42 0.90 -71.22
N LYS A 3 9.15 0.67 -70.11
CA LYS A 3 8.93 1.20 -68.73
C LYS A 3 7.54 0.86 -68.17
N LEU A 4 7.50 -0.14 -67.29
CA LEU A 4 6.66 -0.06 -66.09
C LEU A 4 7.33 -0.85 -64.96
N PHE A 5 7.88 -0.09 -64.01
CA PHE A 5 8.36 -0.59 -62.73
C PHE A 5 7.15 -0.89 -61.85
N ILE A 6 6.97 -2.14 -61.43
CA ILE A 6 6.07 -2.47 -60.32
C ILE A 6 6.95 -2.58 -59.07
N VAL A 7 6.90 -1.53 -58.24
CA VAL A 7 7.44 -1.55 -56.88
C VAL A 7 6.44 -2.32 -56.03
N VAL A 8 6.81 -3.53 -55.61
CA VAL A 8 6.07 -4.27 -54.59
C VAL A 8 6.47 -3.70 -53.24
N ALA A 9 5.59 -2.90 -52.64
CA ALA A 9 5.73 -2.46 -51.27
C ALA A 9 5.45 -3.65 -50.33
N VAL A 10 6.51 -4.21 -49.75
CA VAL A 10 6.40 -5.17 -48.65
C VAL A 10 6.02 -4.38 -47.40
N VAL A 11 4.74 -4.39 -47.04
CA VAL A 11 4.26 -3.88 -45.75
C VAL A 11 4.70 -4.88 -44.69
N ALA A 12 5.79 -4.56 -43.99
CA ALA A 12 6.16 -5.25 -42.77
C ALA A 12 5.14 -4.88 -41.69
N PHE A 13 4.19 -5.77 -41.42
CA PHE A 13 3.44 -5.76 -40.17
C PHE A 13 4.43 -6.06 -39.04
N ILE A 14 5.01 -5.01 -38.48
CA ILE A 14 5.59 -5.10 -37.13
C ILE A 14 4.39 -5.23 -36.21
N GLY A 15 4.04 -6.48 -35.90
CA GLY A 15 3.18 -6.77 -34.76
C GLY A 15 3.87 -6.19 -33.54
N ALA A 16 3.35 -5.06 -33.06
CA ALA A 16 3.68 -4.58 -31.73
C ALA A 16 3.17 -5.66 -30.77
N ILE A 17 4.07 -6.54 -30.35
CA ILE A 17 3.87 -7.30 -29.12
C ILE A 17 3.88 -6.21 -28.06
N GLN A 18 2.70 -5.70 -27.69
CA GLN A 18 2.54 -5.07 -26.39
C GLN A 18 2.96 -6.15 -25.42
N ALA A 19 4.17 -6.03 -24.89
CA ALA A 19 4.50 -6.67 -23.64
C ALA A 19 3.48 -6.09 -22.66
N GLU A 20 2.35 -6.78 -22.49
CA GLU A 20 1.69 -6.80 -21.21
C GLU A 20 2.81 -7.08 -20.23
N GLN A 21 3.25 -6.05 -19.52
CA GLN A 21 3.88 -6.25 -18.24
C GLN A 21 2.87 -7.11 -17.51
N VAL A 22 3.16 -8.42 -17.42
CA VAL A 22 2.47 -9.30 -16.50
C VAL A 22 2.51 -8.52 -15.21
N LEU A 23 1.37 -7.98 -14.80
CA LEU A 23 1.20 -7.44 -13.48
C LEU A 23 1.45 -8.68 -12.63
N GLN A 24 2.68 -8.87 -12.15
CA GLN A 24 2.91 -9.84 -11.11
C GLN A 24 2.07 -9.29 -9.97
N GLU A 25 0.86 -9.83 -9.82
CA GLU A 25 -0.01 -9.56 -8.68
C GLU A 25 0.77 -10.06 -7.47
N HIS A 26 1.57 -9.14 -6.92
CA HIS A 26 2.23 -9.31 -5.65
C HIS A 26 1.14 -9.27 -4.56
N TYR A 27 1.37 -9.99 -3.47
CA TYR A 27 0.37 -10.32 -2.44
C TYR A 27 -0.14 -9.12 -1.64
N TYR A 28 0.32 -7.90 -1.93
CA TYR A 28 -0.19 -6.70 -1.30
C TYR A 28 -1.44 -6.20 -2.01
N MET A 29 -2.40 -5.73 -1.22
CA MET A 29 -3.67 -5.25 -1.74
C MET A 29 -3.53 -3.82 -2.27
N ARG A 30 -4.07 -3.60 -3.47
CA ARG A 30 -4.37 -2.27 -3.97
C ARG A 30 -5.86 -2.15 -4.19
N LYS A 31 -6.43 -1.02 -3.77
CA LYS A 31 -7.87 -0.78 -3.93
C LYS A 31 -8.09 0.70 -4.20
N SER A 32 -9.01 0.99 -5.11
CA SER A 32 -9.47 2.35 -5.37
C SER A 32 -10.70 2.68 -4.51
N TRP A 33 -10.98 3.96 -4.35
CA TRP A 33 -12.20 4.40 -3.66
C TRP A 33 -13.49 3.82 -4.29
N PRO A 34 -13.69 3.87 -5.62
CA PRO A 34 -14.88 3.27 -6.24
C PRO A 34 -15.01 1.77 -6.03
N GLU A 35 -13.91 1.02 -6.01
CA GLU A 35 -13.92 -0.43 -5.75
C GLU A 35 -14.37 -0.72 -4.31
N ALA A 36 -13.77 -0.06 -3.32
CA ALA A 36 -14.18 -0.20 -1.92
C ALA A 36 -15.65 0.21 -1.70
N GLN A 37 -16.07 1.29 -2.34
CA GLN A 37 -17.46 1.75 -2.31
C GLN A 37 -18.43 0.75 -2.95
N ALA A 38 -18.05 0.14 -4.07
CA ALA A 38 -18.87 -0.88 -4.73
C ALA A 38 -19.03 -2.13 -3.84
N GLU A 39 -17.95 -2.60 -3.22
CA GLU A 39 -17.99 -3.72 -2.25
C GLU A 39 -18.90 -3.39 -1.06
N CYS A 40 -18.72 -2.22 -0.45
CA CYS A 40 -19.53 -1.80 0.69
C CYS A 40 -21.00 -1.60 0.34
N ALA A 41 -21.30 -1.11 -0.87
CA ALA A 41 -22.67 -1.03 -1.35
C ALA A 41 -23.32 -2.42 -1.45
N LEU A 42 -22.58 -3.46 -1.82
CA LEU A 42 -23.08 -4.84 -1.80
C LEU A 42 -23.36 -5.31 -0.37
N TYR A 43 -22.46 -5.07 0.58
CA TYR A 43 -22.63 -5.47 1.98
C TYR A 43 -23.86 -4.81 2.62
N HIS A 44 -24.08 -3.53 2.31
CA HIS A 44 -25.21 -2.74 2.81
C HIS A 44 -26.46 -2.80 1.93
N GLN A 45 -26.44 -3.59 0.85
CA GLN A 45 -27.56 -3.73 -0.11
C GLN A 45 -28.05 -2.38 -0.69
N VAL A 46 -27.12 -1.43 -0.91
CA VAL A 46 -27.42 -0.13 -1.51
C VAL A 46 -27.71 -0.32 -3.00
N PRO A 47 -28.88 0.10 -3.52
CA PRO A 47 -29.19 -0.03 -4.94
C PRO A 47 -28.20 0.71 -5.83
N THR A 48 -27.83 0.12 -6.98
CA THR A 48 -26.86 0.70 -7.91
C THR A 48 -27.22 2.13 -8.33
N GLU A 49 -28.50 2.42 -8.58
CA GLU A 49 -28.97 3.77 -8.93
C GLU A 49 -28.65 4.81 -7.85
N ARG A 50 -28.78 4.42 -6.57
CA ARG A 50 -28.47 5.28 -5.42
C ARG A 50 -26.96 5.49 -5.27
N LEU A 51 -26.17 4.45 -5.52
CA LEU A 51 -24.71 4.54 -5.53
C LEU A 51 -24.20 5.50 -6.61
N GLN A 52 -24.78 5.42 -7.81
CA GLN A 52 -24.45 6.33 -8.92
C GLN A 52 -24.85 7.78 -8.61
N ARG A 53 -25.92 7.98 -7.84
CA ARG A 53 -26.28 9.32 -7.32
C ARG A 53 -25.17 9.86 -6.42
N TYR A 54 -24.66 9.08 -5.48
CA TYR A 54 -23.58 9.53 -4.59
C TYR A 54 -22.29 9.90 -5.34
N LEU A 55 -21.94 9.15 -6.38
CA LEU A 55 -20.77 9.45 -7.22
C LEU A 55 -20.93 10.77 -8.00
N ARG A 56 -22.16 11.13 -8.40
CA ARG A 56 -22.43 12.33 -9.20
C ARG A 56 -22.71 13.58 -8.36
N GLU A 57 -23.43 13.39 -7.26
CA GLU A 57 -24.02 14.48 -6.47
C GLU A 57 -23.32 14.66 -5.12
N GLY A 58 -22.41 13.76 -4.76
CA GLY A 58 -21.67 13.76 -3.50
C GLY A 58 -22.32 12.90 -2.42
N TYR A 59 -21.81 13.01 -1.20
CA TYR A 59 -22.20 12.20 -0.05
C TYR A 59 -23.09 13.04 0.89
N PRO A 60 -24.44 12.89 0.84
CA PRO A 60 -25.34 13.67 1.69
C PRO A 60 -25.30 13.20 3.16
N ASP A 61 -25.73 14.07 4.07
CA ASP A 61 -25.87 13.81 5.53
C ASP A 61 -27.12 12.96 5.79
N GLU A 62 -27.01 11.67 5.46
CA GLU A 62 -28.06 10.65 5.59
C GLU A 62 -27.47 9.43 6.32
N PRO A 63 -28.19 8.80 7.29
CA PRO A 63 -27.67 7.67 8.06
C PRO A 63 -27.12 6.51 7.20
N GLU A 64 -27.78 6.22 6.08
CA GLU A 64 -27.35 5.18 5.13
C GLU A 64 -25.98 5.51 4.50
N VAL A 65 -25.71 6.79 4.22
CA VAL A 65 -24.44 7.26 3.67
C VAL A 65 -23.35 7.23 4.72
N HIS A 66 -23.70 7.53 5.98
CA HIS A 66 -22.71 7.51 7.07
C HIS A 66 -22.07 6.13 7.22
N CYS A 67 -22.89 5.08 7.27
CA CYS A 67 -22.38 3.73 7.42
C CYS A 67 -21.74 3.20 6.13
N LEU A 68 -22.20 3.63 4.96
CA LEU A 68 -21.51 3.33 3.70
C LEU A 68 -20.08 3.91 3.73
N VAL A 69 -19.91 5.17 4.16
CA VAL A 69 -18.60 5.82 4.27
C VAL A 69 -17.71 5.13 5.30
N LEU A 70 -18.24 4.79 6.48
CA LEU A 70 -17.47 4.01 7.47
C LEU A 70 -16.96 2.70 6.86
N CYS A 71 -17.83 1.93 6.20
CA CYS A 71 -17.42 0.69 5.55
C CYS A 71 -16.29 0.92 4.53
N VAL A 72 -16.40 1.97 3.70
CA VAL A 72 -15.35 2.29 2.72
C VAL A 72 -14.03 2.60 3.42
N LEU A 73 -14.05 3.41 4.47
CA LEU A 73 -12.84 3.75 5.21
C LEU A 73 -12.21 2.53 5.90
N GLU A 74 -13.00 1.64 6.48
CA GLU A 74 -12.49 0.38 7.07
C GLU A 74 -11.94 -0.58 6.01
N ASN A 75 -12.59 -0.67 4.85
CA ASN A 75 -12.15 -1.49 3.72
C ASN A 75 -10.83 -0.99 3.11
N LEU A 76 -10.62 0.33 3.14
CA LEU A 76 -9.36 0.97 2.72
C LEU A 76 -8.33 1.09 3.85
N ARG A 77 -8.66 0.64 5.07
CA ARG A 77 -7.85 0.79 6.29
C ARG A 77 -7.51 2.24 6.66
N ALA A 78 -8.32 3.17 6.18
CA ALA A 78 -8.28 4.57 6.59
C ALA A 78 -8.97 4.79 7.94
N TRP A 79 -9.70 3.80 8.45
CA TRP A 79 -10.37 3.85 9.75
C TRP A 79 -10.22 2.51 10.47
N GLU A 80 -9.77 2.54 11.73
CA GLU A 80 -9.64 1.35 12.56
C GLU A 80 -9.93 1.68 14.03
N ASN A 81 -10.75 0.88 14.71
CA ASN A 81 -11.02 1.01 16.14
C ASN A 81 -11.44 2.43 16.57
N GLY A 82 -12.20 3.14 15.72
CA GLY A 82 -12.65 4.51 15.97
C GLY A 82 -11.60 5.59 15.71
N THR A 83 -10.46 5.24 15.12
CA THR A 83 -9.35 6.15 14.79
C THR A 83 -9.23 6.32 13.29
N LEU A 84 -9.07 7.57 12.86
CA LEU A 84 -8.76 7.92 11.47
C LEU A 84 -7.25 7.78 11.23
N HIS A 85 -6.89 7.09 10.15
CA HIS A 85 -5.52 7.04 9.63
C HIS A 85 -5.36 8.04 8.48
N GLU A 86 -5.00 9.27 8.85
CA GLU A 86 -4.88 10.41 7.91
C GLU A 86 -3.90 10.15 6.76
N ASN A 87 -2.79 9.46 7.04
CA ASN A 87 -1.77 9.07 6.06
C ASN A 87 -2.27 8.06 5.02
N VAL A 88 -3.34 7.33 5.33
CA VAL A 88 -4.00 6.40 4.40
C VAL A 88 -5.10 7.13 3.63
N LEU A 89 -5.99 7.84 4.32
CA LEU A 89 -7.11 8.53 3.67
C LEU A 89 -6.65 9.56 2.65
N ALA A 90 -5.59 10.30 2.95
CA ALA A 90 -5.04 11.34 2.07
C ALA A 90 -4.69 10.81 0.67
N ASN A 91 -4.27 9.55 0.54
CA ASN A 91 -3.87 8.96 -0.74
C ASN A 91 -5.03 8.87 -1.76
N TYR A 92 -6.27 8.88 -1.27
CA TYR A 92 -7.47 8.82 -2.11
C TYR A 92 -7.94 10.19 -2.60
N PHE A 93 -7.21 11.26 -2.26
CA PHE A 93 -7.55 12.62 -2.66
C PHE A 93 -6.42 13.29 -3.45
N VAL A 94 -6.79 14.00 -4.50
CA VAL A 94 -5.90 14.84 -5.30
C VAL A 94 -6.21 16.30 -5.01
N PRO A 95 -5.31 17.02 -4.30
CA PRO A 95 -5.48 18.45 -4.08
C PRO A 95 -5.34 19.23 -5.40
N ALA A 96 -5.98 20.41 -5.48
CA ALA A 96 -5.76 21.31 -6.60
C ALA A 96 -4.30 21.79 -6.63
N THR A 97 -3.72 21.96 -7.81
CA THR A 97 -2.29 22.25 -8.01
C THR A 97 -1.83 23.54 -7.33
N GLU A 98 -2.71 24.52 -7.22
CA GLU A 98 -2.49 25.84 -6.64
C GLU A 98 -2.85 25.94 -5.16
N ASP A 99 -3.45 24.90 -4.58
CA ASP A 99 -3.97 24.92 -3.23
C ASP A 99 -2.96 24.37 -2.22
N CYS A 100 -2.11 25.25 -1.72
CA CYS A 100 -1.09 24.89 -0.72
C CYS A 100 -1.63 24.78 0.72
N ASP A 101 -2.90 25.14 0.97
CA ASP A 101 -3.48 25.18 2.32
C ASP A 101 -4.50 24.06 2.59
N ASN A 102 -4.69 23.15 1.63
CA ASN A 102 -5.64 22.03 1.72
C ASN A 102 -5.49 21.22 3.03
N ALA A 103 -4.27 20.82 3.37
CA ALA A 103 -3.99 20.00 4.55
C ALA A 103 -4.31 20.76 5.83
N LYS A 104 -3.91 22.04 5.93
CA LYS A 104 -4.18 22.88 7.10
C LYS A 104 -5.68 23.14 7.31
N ARG A 105 -6.45 23.30 6.23
CA ARG A 105 -7.92 23.46 6.33
C ARG A 105 -8.57 22.17 6.78
N THR A 106 -8.11 21.03 6.26
CA THR A 106 -8.60 19.70 6.62
C THR A 106 -8.31 19.40 8.09
N GLU A 107 -7.09 19.62 8.56
CA GLU A 107 -6.69 19.49 9.97
C GLU A 107 -7.56 20.37 10.87
N ARG A 108 -7.77 21.64 10.48
CA ARG A 108 -8.65 22.54 11.23
C ARG A 108 -10.06 22.00 11.32
N CYS A 109 -10.61 21.42 10.25
CA CYS A 109 -11.93 20.79 10.29
C CYS A 109 -11.95 19.61 11.28
N LEU A 110 -10.97 18.71 11.20
CA LEU A 110 -10.87 17.53 12.07
C LEU A 110 -10.79 17.89 13.56
N VAL A 111 -9.98 18.87 13.94
CA VAL A 111 -9.81 19.31 15.34
C VAL A 111 -11.11 19.90 15.93
N HIS A 112 -11.98 20.45 15.09
CA HIS A 112 -13.26 21.01 15.54
C HIS A 112 -14.42 20.00 15.52
N LEU A 113 -14.17 18.74 15.15
CA LEU A 113 -15.19 17.70 15.22
C LEU A 113 -15.57 17.42 16.69
N PRO A 114 -16.87 17.24 16.99
CA PRO A 114 -17.31 16.89 18.34
C PRO A 114 -16.65 15.61 18.84
N GLN A 115 -15.98 15.69 20.00
CA GLN A 115 -15.44 14.52 20.70
C GLN A 115 -16.57 13.87 21.49
N GLU A 116 -17.23 12.88 20.90
CA GLU A 116 -18.36 12.19 21.51
C GLU A 116 -17.89 10.84 22.08
N CYS A 117 -17.79 10.72 23.42
CA CYS A 117 -17.34 9.49 24.08
C CYS A 117 -18.20 8.24 23.76
N ASN A 118 -19.42 8.42 23.25
CA ASN A 118 -20.34 7.38 22.78
C ASN A 118 -20.98 7.76 21.43
N GLY A 119 -20.26 8.53 20.59
CA GLY A 119 -20.79 8.95 19.30
C GLY A 119 -21.05 7.75 18.40
N GLU A 120 -22.05 7.85 17.52
CA GLU A 120 -22.34 6.80 16.55
C GLU A 120 -21.15 6.64 15.58
N PRO A 121 -20.54 5.44 15.45
CA PRO A 121 -19.32 5.26 14.66
C PRO A 121 -19.46 5.70 13.20
N CYS A 122 -20.62 5.43 12.58
CA CYS A 122 -20.89 5.84 11.21
C CYS A 122 -20.84 7.36 11.05
N LEU A 123 -21.53 8.11 11.92
CA LEU A 123 -21.51 9.57 11.90
C LEU A 123 -20.10 10.15 12.16
N GLN A 124 -19.31 9.54 13.05
CA GLN A 124 -17.95 10.00 13.32
C GLN A 124 -17.05 9.86 12.09
N ALA A 125 -17.05 8.68 11.48
CA ALA A 125 -16.27 8.40 10.28
C ALA A 125 -16.73 9.26 9.10
N TYR A 126 -18.05 9.45 8.95
CA TYR A 126 -18.62 10.35 7.95
C TYR A 126 -18.16 11.80 8.13
N ARG A 127 -18.22 12.35 9.35
CA ARG A 127 -17.77 13.72 9.63
C ARG A 127 -16.27 13.91 9.33
N ALA A 128 -15.45 12.93 9.69
CA ALA A 128 -14.02 12.94 9.37
C ALA A 128 -13.78 12.91 7.85
N PHE A 129 -14.48 12.04 7.12
CA PHE A 129 -14.45 11.99 5.66
C PHE A 129 -14.89 13.32 5.04
N GLN A 130 -15.97 13.95 5.54
CA GLN A 130 -16.44 15.24 5.04
C GLN A 130 -15.39 16.35 5.17
N CYS A 131 -14.55 16.32 6.22
CA CYS A 131 -13.43 17.24 6.32
C CYS A 131 -12.47 17.11 5.13
N TYR A 132 -12.10 15.89 4.73
CA TYR A 132 -11.28 15.65 3.55
C TYR A 132 -12.00 16.01 2.25
N TYR A 133 -13.24 15.55 2.10
CA TYR A 133 -14.04 15.74 0.90
C TYR A 133 -14.30 17.21 0.58
N GLN A 134 -14.42 18.06 1.60
CA GLN A 134 -14.67 19.50 1.43
C GLN A 134 -13.40 20.34 1.39
N ASN A 135 -12.30 19.91 2.01
CA ASN A 135 -11.13 20.78 2.24
C ASN A 135 -9.82 20.28 1.63
N TYR A 136 -9.66 18.98 1.39
CA TYR A 136 -8.40 18.37 0.98
C TYR A 136 -8.23 18.33 -0.54
N GLY A 137 -9.24 17.86 -1.27
CA GLY A 137 -9.14 17.71 -2.73
C GLY A 137 -10.28 16.90 -3.33
N THR A 138 -10.08 16.44 -4.56
CA THR A 138 -11.05 15.58 -5.27
C THR A 138 -10.69 14.12 -5.10
N LEU A 139 -11.68 13.24 -4.91
CA LEU A 139 -11.45 11.80 -4.88
C LEU A 139 -10.83 11.31 -6.20
N THR A 140 -9.84 10.44 -6.10
CA THR A 140 -9.26 9.75 -7.26
C THR A 140 -9.87 8.35 -7.44
N ASN A 141 -9.86 7.90 -8.70
CA ASN A 141 -10.20 6.52 -9.05
C ASN A 141 -8.96 5.62 -9.13
N CYS A 142 -7.77 6.15 -8.85
CA CYS A 142 -6.53 5.38 -8.84
C CYS A 142 -6.52 4.41 -7.65
N PRO A 143 -6.17 3.13 -7.87
CA PRO A 143 -5.93 2.21 -6.76
C PRO A 143 -4.69 2.60 -5.95
N GLU A 144 -4.84 2.64 -4.63
CA GLU A 144 -3.77 2.93 -3.68
C GLU A 144 -3.42 1.68 -2.88
N TYR A 145 -2.25 1.69 -2.24
CA TYR A 145 -1.83 0.63 -1.32
C TYR A 145 -2.78 0.58 -0.11
N VAL A 146 -3.28 -0.61 0.21
CA VAL A 146 -4.09 -0.85 1.40
C VAL A 146 -3.20 -1.48 2.47
N PRO A 147 -3.02 -0.84 3.64
CA PRO A 147 -2.26 -1.40 4.74
C PRO A 147 -2.66 -2.83 5.11
N SER A 148 -1.68 -3.67 5.41
CA SER A 148 -1.92 -5.02 5.92
C SER A 148 -2.08 -5.03 7.44
N TYR A 149 -2.87 -5.98 7.94
CA TYR A 149 -2.90 -6.36 9.34
C TYR A 149 -1.82 -7.38 9.67
N TYR A 150 -1.47 -7.44 10.95
CA TYR A 150 -0.49 -8.38 11.49
C TYR A 150 -0.77 -9.85 11.09
N GLY A 151 -2.05 -10.27 11.06
CA GLY A 151 -2.40 -11.63 10.64
C GLY A 151 -2.16 -11.90 9.15
N GLU A 152 -2.35 -10.90 8.30
CA GLU A 152 -2.08 -10.98 6.86
C GLU A 152 -0.57 -11.07 6.61
N ASP A 153 0.21 -10.34 7.39
CA ASP A 153 1.68 -10.37 7.38
C ASP A 153 2.25 -11.72 7.82
N VAL A 154 1.70 -12.30 8.90
CA VAL A 154 2.06 -13.66 9.35
C VAL A 154 1.69 -14.69 8.28
N GLN A 155 0.53 -14.55 7.63
CA GLN A 155 0.11 -15.45 6.57
C GLN A 155 1.05 -15.36 5.35
N GLU A 156 1.47 -14.16 4.95
CA GLU A 156 2.45 -13.99 3.88
C GLU A 156 3.77 -14.71 4.20
N CYS A 157 4.21 -14.66 5.46
CA CYS A 157 5.40 -15.39 5.89
C CYS A 157 5.24 -16.91 5.71
N TYR A 158 4.10 -17.49 6.10
CA TYR A 158 3.82 -18.92 5.89
C TYR A 158 3.83 -19.30 4.42
N ASP A 159 3.13 -18.52 3.60
CA ASP A 159 3.06 -18.75 2.15
C ASP A 159 4.46 -18.77 1.53
N LEU A 160 5.34 -17.87 1.99
CA LEU A 160 6.72 -17.82 1.52
C LEU A 160 7.60 -18.98 2.03
N PHE A 161 7.34 -19.53 3.21
CA PHE A 161 8.01 -20.75 3.65
C PHE A 161 7.73 -21.93 2.71
N ASP A 162 6.49 -22.04 2.24
CA ASP A 162 6.08 -23.08 1.30
C ASP A 162 6.61 -22.82 -0.12
N MET A 163 6.43 -21.59 -0.62
CA MET A 163 6.81 -21.23 -1.99
C MET A 163 8.33 -21.29 -2.23
N LEU A 164 9.13 -20.95 -1.22
CA LEU A 164 10.59 -20.94 -1.33
C LEU A 164 11.25 -22.19 -0.75
N GLU A 165 10.47 -23.14 -0.22
CA GLU A 165 10.96 -24.33 0.48
C GLU A 165 12.00 -23.99 1.57
N VAL A 166 11.72 -22.95 2.37
CA VAL A 166 12.66 -22.43 3.37
C VAL A 166 13.06 -23.52 4.37
N SER A 167 14.36 -23.68 4.60
CA SER A 167 14.90 -24.72 5.47
C SER A 167 14.46 -24.58 6.93
N ASP A 168 14.37 -25.72 7.64
CA ASP A 168 14.11 -25.76 9.09
C ASP A 168 15.15 -24.99 9.90
N GLU A 169 16.39 -24.90 9.41
CA GLU A 169 17.44 -24.13 10.07
C GLU A 169 17.11 -22.63 10.00
N THR A 170 16.78 -22.12 8.80
CA THR A 170 16.40 -20.73 8.60
C THR A 170 15.14 -20.38 9.38
N ARG A 171 14.10 -21.22 9.35
CA ARG A 171 12.88 -21.04 10.16
C ARG A 171 13.17 -20.92 11.66
N ARG A 172 14.02 -21.80 12.20
CA ARG A 172 14.43 -21.73 13.62
C ARG A 172 15.22 -20.46 13.95
N LYS A 173 16.05 -19.95 13.02
CA LYS A 173 16.75 -18.68 13.20
C LYS A 173 15.79 -17.49 13.20
N LEU A 174 14.72 -17.52 12.39
CA LEU A 174 13.62 -16.53 12.44
C LEU A 174 12.95 -16.53 13.82
N ALA A 175 12.54 -17.70 14.30
CA ALA A 175 11.94 -17.89 15.62
C ALA A 175 12.84 -17.39 16.77
N GLY A 176 14.16 -17.56 16.62
CA GLY A 176 15.16 -17.08 17.58
C GLY A 176 15.46 -15.58 17.50
N GLY A 177 14.92 -14.85 16.53
CA GLY A 177 15.21 -13.44 16.30
C GLY A 177 16.62 -13.18 15.71
N CYS A 178 17.31 -14.21 15.23
CA CYS A 178 18.64 -14.10 14.64
C CYS A 178 18.59 -13.73 13.15
N PHE A 179 17.60 -12.93 12.74
CA PHE A 179 17.29 -12.69 11.34
C PHE A 179 17.65 -11.27 10.87
N PRO A 180 18.10 -11.11 9.62
CA PRO A 180 18.54 -12.14 8.67
C PRO A 180 19.99 -12.63 8.92
N SER A 181 20.25 -13.92 8.72
CA SER A 181 21.54 -14.61 9.00
C SER A 181 21.97 -15.60 7.91
N GLY A 182 22.19 -15.06 6.71
CA GLY A 182 22.77 -15.77 5.56
C GLY A 182 21.91 -15.69 4.30
N PRO A 183 22.40 -16.22 3.16
CA PRO A 183 21.80 -16.01 1.85
C PRO A 183 20.33 -16.44 1.74
N GLU A 184 19.97 -17.60 2.31
CA GLU A 184 18.58 -18.08 2.28
C GLU A 184 17.63 -17.11 3.01
N SER A 185 17.97 -16.72 4.24
CA SER A 185 17.18 -15.75 5.01
C SER A 185 17.10 -14.37 4.37
N GLN A 186 18.17 -13.91 3.70
CA GLN A 186 18.16 -12.66 2.95
C GLN A 186 17.23 -12.74 1.74
N CYS A 187 17.19 -13.90 1.05
CA CYS A 187 16.30 -14.08 -0.09
C CYS A 187 14.84 -14.27 0.32
N PHE A 188 14.57 -14.93 1.45
CA PHE A 188 13.27 -14.91 2.09
C PHE A 188 12.84 -13.47 2.43
N PHE A 189 13.72 -12.69 3.06
CA PHE A 189 13.44 -11.29 3.40
C PHE A 189 13.09 -10.46 2.16
N TYR A 190 13.89 -10.60 1.09
CA TYR A 190 13.65 -9.95 -0.18
C TYR A 190 12.28 -10.31 -0.77
N ALA A 191 11.96 -11.60 -0.81
CA ALA A 191 10.69 -12.07 -1.34
C ALA A 191 9.50 -11.53 -0.54
N TYR A 192 9.63 -11.51 0.79
CA TYR A 192 8.65 -10.89 1.68
C TYR A 192 8.51 -9.39 1.40
N MET A 193 9.61 -8.61 1.35
CA MET A 193 9.51 -7.17 1.06
C MET A 193 8.85 -6.87 -0.29
N VAL A 194 9.03 -7.72 -1.29
CA VAL A 194 8.36 -7.59 -2.59
C VAL A 194 6.86 -7.92 -2.47
N ARG A 195 6.49 -9.00 -1.78
CA ARG A 195 5.09 -9.43 -1.64
C ARG A 195 4.29 -8.53 -0.70
N PHE A 196 4.89 -8.03 0.36
CA PHE A 196 4.36 -7.01 1.27
C PHE A 196 4.17 -5.63 0.60
N GLY A 197 4.74 -5.43 -0.59
CA GLY A 197 4.64 -4.15 -1.31
C GLY A 197 5.58 -3.07 -0.79
N ALA A 198 6.69 -3.46 -0.15
CA ALA A 198 7.74 -2.56 0.32
C ALA A 198 8.89 -2.36 -0.67
N TRP A 199 8.99 -3.20 -1.71
CA TRP A 199 10.10 -3.15 -2.66
C TRP A 199 9.67 -3.46 -4.10
N SER A 200 10.14 -2.67 -5.07
CA SER A 200 9.96 -2.93 -6.50
C SER A 200 10.99 -2.17 -7.33
N ASN A 201 11.31 -2.68 -8.53
CA ASN A 201 12.25 -2.04 -9.46
C ASN A 201 13.60 -1.65 -8.82
N ASP A 202 14.11 -2.51 -7.93
CA ASP A 202 15.37 -2.31 -7.21
C ASP A 202 15.40 -1.06 -6.29
N GLU A 203 14.22 -0.60 -5.84
CA GLU A 203 14.06 0.52 -4.90
C GLU A 203 12.99 0.23 -3.83
N PRO A 204 13.09 0.85 -2.64
CA PRO A 204 12.04 0.77 -1.64
C PRO A 204 10.82 1.61 -2.05
N LEU A 205 9.62 1.06 -1.84
CA LEU A 205 8.36 1.75 -2.08
C LEU A 205 7.99 2.63 -0.89
N LEU A 206 8.73 3.74 -0.72
CA LEU A 206 8.59 4.67 0.42
C LEU A 206 7.14 5.14 0.65
N HIS A 207 6.37 5.36 -0.41
CA HIS A 207 4.95 5.72 -0.33
C HIS A 207 4.12 4.64 0.40
N ASN A 208 4.31 3.37 0.04
CA ASN A 208 3.59 2.26 0.68
C ASN A 208 4.03 2.11 2.14
N LEU A 209 5.33 2.24 2.41
CA LEU A 209 5.86 2.18 3.78
C LEU A 209 5.30 3.30 4.67
N TYR A 210 5.21 4.53 4.15
CA TYR A 210 4.58 5.64 4.86
C TYR A 210 3.08 5.41 5.07
N THR A 211 2.40 4.84 4.07
CA THR A 211 0.97 4.48 4.17
C THR A 211 0.74 3.41 5.23
N GLN A 212 1.64 2.43 5.35
CA GLN A 212 1.56 1.38 6.37
C GLN A 212 1.78 1.90 7.78
N THR A 213 2.79 2.77 8.02
CA THR A 213 3.25 3.06 9.39
C THR A 213 3.15 4.51 9.84
N ASN A 214 2.90 5.46 8.94
CA ASN A 214 2.92 6.89 9.22
C ASN A 214 4.26 7.38 9.83
N GLU A 215 5.38 6.73 9.51
CA GLU A 215 6.69 7.10 10.03
C GLU A 215 7.42 8.10 9.13
N ASP A 216 7.96 9.17 9.71
CA ASP A 216 8.71 10.22 8.98
C ASP A 216 9.90 9.67 8.19
N ALA A 217 10.46 8.54 8.60
CA ALA A 217 11.54 7.85 7.88
C ALA A 217 11.15 7.48 6.44
N PHE A 218 9.85 7.27 6.17
CA PHE A 218 9.34 6.88 4.86
C PHE A 218 8.79 8.04 4.03
N LYS A 219 8.81 9.27 4.55
CA LYS A 219 8.48 10.44 3.73
C LYS A 219 9.48 10.61 2.61
N LYS A 220 8.99 10.92 1.40
CA LYS A 220 9.80 11.03 0.18
C LYS A 220 10.93 12.06 0.32
N ASP A 221 10.70 13.14 1.07
CA ASP A 221 11.61 14.25 1.31
C ASP A 221 12.49 14.10 2.56
N ASN A 222 12.45 12.94 3.23
CA ASN A 222 13.31 12.67 4.39
C ASN A 222 14.80 12.61 3.96
N ALA A 223 15.57 13.62 4.36
CA ALA A 223 16.97 13.76 3.95
C ALA A 223 17.88 12.63 4.45
N GLU A 224 17.64 12.10 5.65
CA GLU A 224 18.46 11.03 6.24
C GLU A 224 18.26 9.72 5.49
N THR A 225 16.99 9.36 5.23
CA THR A 225 16.63 8.20 4.41
C THR A 225 17.24 8.32 3.02
N GLN A 226 17.05 9.46 2.33
CA GLN A 226 17.59 9.64 0.99
C GLN A 226 19.12 9.54 0.94
N ALA A 227 19.81 10.09 1.94
CA ALA A 227 21.27 9.98 2.05
C ALA A 227 21.73 8.54 2.29
N CYS A 228 21.01 7.78 3.13
CA CYS A 228 21.30 6.37 3.38
C CYS A 228 21.09 5.52 2.11
N LEU A 229 19.94 5.65 1.46
CA LEU A 229 19.62 4.93 0.21
C LEU A 229 20.65 5.24 -0.89
N ALA A 230 21.00 6.52 -1.08
CA ALA A 230 22.01 6.91 -2.06
C ALA A 230 23.39 6.30 -1.76
N THR A 231 23.73 6.09 -0.50
CA THR A 231 24.99 5.45 -0.09
C THR A 231 24.98 3.96 -0.40
N LEU A 232 23.90 3.25 -0.06
CA LEU A 232 23.79 1.81 -0.31
C LEU A 232 23.64 1.49 -1.80
N ASN A 233 22.92 2.31 -2.57
CA ASN A 233 22.76 2.11 -4.00
C ASN A 233 24.09 2.17 -4.77
N LYS A 234 25.07 2.96 -4.28
CA LYS A 234 26.44 2.95 -4.84
C LYS A 234 27.19 1.64 -4.61
N GLN A 235 26.81 0.89 -3.57
CA GLN A 235 27.42 -0.38 -3.21
C GLN A 235 26.68 -1.59 -3.81
N ALA A 236 25.49 -1.38 -4.38
CA ALA A 236 24.59 -2.42 -4.85
C ALA A 236 25.20 -3.32 -5.93
N CYS A 237 26.06 -2.77 -6.82
CA CYS A 237 26.68 -3.53 -7.91
C CYS A 237 27.53 -4.73 -7.45
N ASN A 238 27.98 -4.73 -6.19
CA ASN A 238 28.81 -5.80 -5.62
C ASN A 238 28.01 -6.79 -4.78
N LYS A 239 26.69 -6.67 -4.74
CA LYS A 239 25.81 -7.44 -3.84
C LYS A 239 24.75 -8.19 -4.62
N SER A 240 24.26 -9.26 -4.03
CA SER A 240 23.03 -9.89 -4.53
C SER A 240 21.82 -8.98 -4.26
N LYS A 241 20.72 -9.15 -5.01
CA LYS A 241 19.46 -8.41 -4.73
C LYS A 241 18.98 -8.66 -3.29
N CYS A 242 19.06 -9.91 -2.85
CA CYS A 242 18.66 -10.32 -1.50
C CYS A 242 19.45 -9.59 -0.41
N GLU A 243 20.76 -9.50 -0.59
CA GLU A 243 21.67 -8.80 0.31
C GLU A 243 21.43 -7.28 0.29
N HIS A 244 21.25 -6.69 -0.89
CA HIS A 244 21.01 -5.25 -1.02
C HIS A 244 19.73 -4.79 -0.31
N VAL A 245 18.61 -5.51 -0.52
CA VAL A 245 17.34 -5.19 0.17
C VAL A 245 17.49 -5.35 1.68
N THR A 246 18.14 -6.43 2.10
CA THR A 246 18.44 -6.65 3.52
C THR A 246 19.21 -5.46 4.12
N ASP A 247 20.26 -5.01 3.45
CA ASP A 247 21.06 -3.87 3.91
C ASP A 247 20.26 -2.58 3.98
N VAL A 248 19.40 -2.31 3.00
CA VAL A 248 18.53 -1.12 3.04
C VAL A 248 17.65 -1.13 4.27
N PHE A 249 16.94 -2.23 4.54
CA PHE A 249 16.01 -2.30 5.66
C PHE A 249 16.72 -2.34 7.02
N LEU A 250 17.89 -2.97 7.11
CA LEU A 250 18.65 -2.98 8.37
C LEU A 250 19.35 -1.66 8.65
N GLN A 251 19.96 -1.04 7.65
CA GLN A 251 20.82 0.13 7.85
C GLN A 251 20.05 1.45 7.74
N CYS A 252 19.12 1.57 6.79
CA CYS A 252 18.32 2.79 6.64
C CYS A 252 17.07 2.75 7.52
N PHE A 253 16.45 1.59 7.68
CA PHE A 253 15.15 1.47 8.37
C PHE A 253 15.22 0.69 9.69
N GLY A 254 16.39 0.24 10.14
CA GLY A 254 16.53 -0.65 11.30
C GLY A 254 16.01 -0.09 12.64
N HIS A 255 15.81 1.23 12.71
CA HIS A 255 15.30 1.94 13.88
C HIS A 255 13.78 2.19 13.85
N THR A 256 13.11 1.84 12.75
CA THR A 256 11.68 2.10 12.53
C THR A 256 10.79 1.09 13.28
N GLN A 257 9.54 1.51 13.54
CA GLN A 257 8.49 0.64 14.05
C GLN A 257 8.15 -0.46 13.04
N LEU A 258 8.19 -0.18 11.74
CA LEU A 258 8.09 -1.20 10.70
C LEU A 258 9.07 -2.36 10.94
N MET A 259 10.35 -2.06 11.19
CA MET A 259 11.34 -3.12 11.41
C MET A 259 11.12 -3.87 12.72
N ALA A 260 10.58 -3.23 13.76
CA ALA A 260 10.17 -3.92 14.99
C ALA A 260 8.98 -4.86 14.72
N HIS A 261 8.00 -4.40 13.96
CA HIS A 261 6.83 -5.18 13.53
C HIS A 261 7.23 -6.40 12.69
N LEU A 262 8.04 -6.22 11.65
CA LEU A 262 8.51 -7.31 10.80
C LEU A 262 9.29 -8.36 11.59
N ARG A 263 10.12 -7.95 12.56
CA ARG A 263 10.82 -8.90 13.45
C ARG A 263 9.84 -9.70 14.31
N ALA A 264 8.74 -9.08 14.77
CA ALA A 264 7.71 -9.78 15.51
C ALA A 264 6.97 -10.79 14.62
N VAL A 265 6.56 -10.39 13.42
CA VAL A 265 5.93 -11.26 12.41
C VAL A 265 6.81 -12.47 12.12
N PHE A 266 8.09 -12.24 11.79
CA PHE A 266 9.04 -13.32 11.45
C PHE A 266 9.31 -14.27 12.60
N LYS A 267 9.38 -13.73 13.82
CA LYS A 267 9.51 -14.54 15.02
C LYS A 267 8.29 -15.43 15.22
N ASP A 268 7.11 -14.85 15.07
CA ASP A 268 5.84 -15.55 15.25
C ASP A 268 5.70 -16.67 14.22
N CYS A 269 5.71 -16.34 12.92
CA CYS A 269 5.56 -17.35 11.89
C CYS A 269 6.65 -18.43 11.94
N GLY A 270 7.91 -18.07 12.26
CA GLY A 270 8.97 -19.06 12.44
C GLY A 270 8.75 -20.01 13.62
N SER A 271 7.97 -19.59 14.62
CA SER A 271 7.67 -20.37 15.84
C SER A 271 6.40 -21.20 15.71
N THR A 272 5.43 -20.77 14.90
CA THR A 272 4.07 -21.32 14.83
C THR A 272 3.77 -22.03 13.51
N TYR A 273 4.64 -21.90 12.50
CA TYR A 273 4.47 -22.61 11.23
C TYR A 273 4.54 -24.13 11.41
N GLU A 274 3.54 -24.83 10.90
CA GLU A 274 3.48 -26.29 10.79
C GLU A 274 3.45 -26.69 9.32
N LYS A 275 4.43 -27.49 8.89
CA LYS A 275 4.45 -28.01 7.51
C LYS A 275 3.36 -29.07 7.36
N HIS A 276 2.41 -28.85 6.46
CA HIS A 276 1.37 -29.82 6.11
C HIS A 276 1.82 -30.79 5.01
#